data_AF-A0A923X057-F1
#
_entry.id   AF-A0A923X057-F1
#
_cell.length_a   1.000
_cell.length_b   1.000
_cell.length_c   1.000
_cell.angle_alpha   90.00
_cell.angle_beta   90.00
_cell.angle_gamma   90.00
#
_symmetry.space_group_name_H-M   'P 1'
#
loop_
_entity.id
_entity.type
_entity.pdbx_description
1 polymer ?
#
loop_
_entity_poly.entity_id
_entity_poly.type
_entity_poly.pdbx_seq_one_letter_code
_entity_poly.pdbx_strand_id
1 'polypeptide(L)'
;DGDHDRSVFTVVGHGEALAAGLEALAATSVELIDIHAGHGVHPRGGALDVLPVVGLDGASSRDAAHALVERLAAYLGGELRVPTVAYGQQRDGSMLANASFTGAVRRGGPATVAERITSGELELLAGPRAPHPTAGVTIVGVRDVLVAFNVDLATDNLDIVRAIAASIRANAATNDALPGIRALGFLLDSRGIAQVSTNIERPSYIGPAKVLDTIVRLAAEHEVEVVQAELVGLAPGTTIAPLRYACTRLGVPLSAASQPSLDAAVGLLRG
;
A
#
# COMPACT_ATOMS: atom_id res chain seq x y z
N ASP A 1 0.36 -12.16 5.57
CA ASP A 1 1.82 -12.18 5.50
C ASP A 1 2.34 -12.23 6.94
N GLY A 2 3.11 -13.26 7.30
CA GLY A 2 3.54 -13.49 8.67
C GLY A 2 4.65 -12.54 9.14
N ASP A 3 5.59 -12.19 8.25
CA ASP A 3 6.69 -11.27 8.58
C ASP A 3 6.17 -9.82 8.67
N HIS A 4 5.27 -9.43 7.75
CA HIS A 4 4.67 -8.10 7.76
C HIS A 4 3.51 -7.93 8.76
N ASP A 5 2.96 -9.04 9.30
CA ASP A 5 1.79 -9.08 10.18
C ASP A 5 0.62 -8.24 9.64
N ARG A 6 0.34 -8.44 8.35
CA ARG A 6 -0.72 -7.72 7.64
C ARG A 6 -1.38 -8.58 6.58
N SER A 7 -2.59 -8.15 6.24
CA SER A 7 -3.38 -8.67 5.12
C SER A 7 -3.84 -7.50 4.26
N VAL A 8 -3.87 -7.70 2.93
CA VAL A 8 -4.38 -6.71 1.97
C VAL A 8 -5.59 -7.31 1.29
N PHE A 9 -6.74 -6.65 1.47
CA PHE A 9 -7.97 -6.98 0.77
C PHE A 9 -8.13 -6.03 -0.42
N THR A 10 -8.42 -6.57 -1.60
CA THR A 10 -8.81 -5.77 -2.77
C THR A 10 -10.22 -6.19 -3.17
N VAL A 11 -11.15 -5.25 -3.15
CA VAL A 11 -12.56 -5.46 -3.47
C VAL A 11 -12.97 -4.47 -4.56
N VAL A 12 -13.75 -4.95 -5.53
CA VAL A 12 -14.31 -4.13 -6.61
C VAL A 12 -15.82 -4.23 -6.53
N GLY A 13 -16.51 -3.10 -6.62
CA GLY A 13 -17.96 -3.04 -6.55
C GLY A 13 -18.49 -1.62 -6.71
N HIS A 14 -19.79 -1.44 -6.51
CA HIS A 14 -20.45 -0.14 -6.64
C HIS A 14 -21.60 0.01 -5.63
N GLY A 15 -21.93 1.26 -5.31
CA GLY A 15 -23.12 1.62 -4.53
C GLY A 15 -23.17 0.97 -3.14
N GLU A 16 -24.39 0.66 -2.69
CA GLU A 16 -24.67 0.20 -1.32
C GLU A 16 -23.95 -1.09 -0.95
N ALA A 17 -23.86 -2.05 -1.88
CA ALA A 17 -23.25 -3.34 -1.61
C ALA A 17 -21.75 -3.21 -1.27
N LEU A 18 -21.03 -2.33 -2.00
CA LEU A 18 -19.63 -2.06 -1.70
C LEU A 18 -19.49 -1.33 -0.35
N ALA A 19 -20.35 -0.35 -0.08
CA ALA A 19 -20.33 0.40 1.18
C ALA A 19 -20.57 -0.51 2.38
N ALA A 20 -21.63 -1.31 2.37
CA ALA A 20 -21.96 -2.25 3.44
C ALA A 20 -20.86 -3.30 3.66
N GLY A 21 -20.23 -3.80 2.58
CA GLY A 21 -19.11 -4.73 2.69
C GLY A 21 -17.87 -4.11 3.34
N LEU A 22 -17.56 -2.86 3.03
CA LEU A 22 -16.45 -2.13 3.64
C LEU A 22 -16.74 -1.74 5.10
N GLU A 23 -17.98 -1.38 5.43
CA GLU A 23 -18.44 -1.13 6.81
C GLU A 23 -18.33 -2.41 7.66
N ALA A 24 -18.75 -3.57 7.12
CA ALA A 24 -18.60 -4.85 7.79
C ALA A 24 -17.13 -5.25 7.99
N LEU A 25 -16.26 -5.01 7.00
CA LEU A 25 -14.82 -5.21 7.12
C LEU A 25 -14.23 -4.33 8.24
N ALA A 26 -14.62 -3.05 8.29
CA ALA A 26 -14.19 -2.12 9.32
C ALA A 26 -14.61 -2.59 10.72
N ALA A 27 -15.89 -2.92 10.91
CA ALA A 27 -16.42 -3.40 12.18
C ALA A 27 -15.70 -4.66 12.65
N THR A 28 -15.54 -5.65 11.76
CA THR A 28 -14.84 -6.90 12.06
C THR A 28 -13.37 -6.66 12.42
N SER A 29 -12.70 -5.74 11.72
CA SER A 29 -11.30 -5.40 12.01
C SER A 29 -11.15 -4.75 13.40
N VAL A 30 -12.07 -3.85 13.76
CA VAL A 30 -12.07 -3.19 15.09
C VAL A 30 -12.38 -4.17 16.21
N GLU A 31 -13.27 -5.14 15.97
CA GLU A 31 -13.65 -6.16 16.94
C GLU A 31 -12.51 -7.16 17.21
N LEU A 32 -11.83 -7.63 16.15
CA LEU A 32 -10.95 -8.79 16.25
C LEU A 32 -9.47 -8.45 16.42
N ILE A 33 -9.04 -7.22 16.13
CA ILE A 33 -7.62 -6.86 16.07
C ILE A 33 -7.27 -5.88 17.18
N ASP A 34 -6.30 -6.27 18.01
CA ASP A 34 -5.60 -5.38 18.92
C ASP A 34 -4.24 -4.99 18.33
N ILE A 35 -4.06 -3.71 18.00
CA ILE A 35 -2.82 -3.21 17.38
C ILE A 35 -1.59 -3.35 18.28
N HIS A 36 -1.78 -3.47 19.60
CA HIS A 36 -0.68 -3.62 20.57
C HIS A 36 -0.12 -5.04 20.57
N ALA A 37 -0.86 -6.02 20.06
CA ALA A 37 -0.44 -7.42 19.99
C ALA A 37 0.35 -7.76 18.71
N GLY A 38 0.42 -6.86 17.73
CA GLY A 38 1.08 -7.14 16.45
C GLY A 38 2.61 -7.01 16.52
N HIS A 39 3.32 -7.83 15.75
CA HIS A 39 4.79 -7.89 15.77
C HIS A 39 5.44 -7.72 14.38
N GLY A 40 4.64 -7.46 13.34
CA GLY A 40 5.19 -7.39 11.98
C GLY A 40 6.07 -6.19 11.69
N VAL A 41 6.94 -6.36 10.69
CA VAL A 41 7.93 -5.36 10.27
C VAL A 41 7.31 -4.15 9.56
N HIS A 42 6.05 -4.24 9.14
CA HIS A 42 5.39 -3.17 8.39
C HIS A 42 4.85 -2.06 9.31
N PRO A 43 5.09 -0.77 9.00
CA PRO A 43 4.50 0.33 9.76
C PRO A 43 2.96 0.33 9.73
N ARG A 44 2.33 0.48 10.90
CA ARG A 44 0.87 0.55 11.07
C ARG A 44 0.46 1.63 12.06
N GLY A 45 -0.72 2.20 11.86
CA GLY A 45 -1.40 3.15 12.73
C GLY A 45 -2.74 2.64 13.27
N GLY A 46 -3.32 1.59 12.66
CA GLY A 46 -4.58 1.02 13.13
C GLY A 46 -4.82 -0.43 12.73
N ALA A 47 -5.88 -1.03 13.29
CA ALA A 47 -6.37 -2.38 12.99
C ALA A 47 -6.83 -2.47 11.53
N LEU A 48 -7.69 -1.54 11.13
CA LEU A 48 -7.87 -1.15 9.73
C LEU A 48 -6.96 0.04 9.46
N ASP A 49 -5.76 -0.25 8.99
CA ASP A 49 -4.69 0.75 8.91
C ASP A 49 -4.92 1.81 7.81
N VAL A 50 -5.18 1.36 6.58
CA VAL A 50 -5.46 2.22 5.43
C VAL A 50 -6.63 1.66 4.65
N LEU A 51 -7.65 2.49 4.40
CA LEU A 51 -8.77 2.21 3.49
C LEU A 51 -8.75 3.21 2.32
N PRO A 52 -8.04 2.90 1.22
CA PRO A 52 -8.13 3.65 -0.02
C PRO A 52 -9.41 3.34 -0.79
N VAL A 53 -9.96 4.34 -1.46
CA VAL A 53 -10.94 4.15 -2.54
C VAL A 53 -10.34 4.69 -3.84
N VAL A 54 -10.50 3.93 -4.92
CA VAL A 54 -10.02 4.30 -6.27
C VAL A 54 -11.22 4.39 -7.20
N GLY A 55 -11.43 5.55 -7.83
CA GLY A 55 -12.37 5.69 -8.93
C GLY A 55 -11.74 5.17 -10.22
N LEU A 56 -12.32 4.13 -10.83
CA LEU A 56 -11.75 3.47 -12.02
C LEU A 56 -12.17 4.12 -13.35
N ASP A 57 -13.33 4.79 -13.41
CA ASP A 57 -14.01 5.21 -14.64
C ASP A 57 -14.16 6.75 -14.73
N GLY A 58 -13.06 7.48 -14.62
CA GLY A 58 -13.06 8.94 -14.80
C GLY A 58 -13.75 9.73 -13.67
N ALA A 59 -14.14 10.98 -13.97
CA ALA A 59 -14.52 11.96 -12.93
C ALA A 59 -15.73 11.54 -12.08
N SER A 60 -16.79 10.98 -12.68
CA SER A 60 -17.97 10.52 -11.94
C SER A 60 -17.64 9.41 -10.94
N SER A 61 -16.73 8.50 -11.30
CA SER A 61 -16.26 7.46 -10.39
C SER A 61 -15.41 8.01 -9.25
N ARG A 62 -14.69 9.11 -9.48
CA ARG A 62 -13.92 9.82 -8.43
C ARG A 62 -14.86 10.49 -7.44
N ASP A 63 -15.92 11.16 -7.92
CA ASP A 63 -16.93 11.76 -7.05
C ASP A 63 -17.64 10.69 -6.19
N ALA A 64 -17.98 9.55 -6.79
CA ALA A 64 -18.53 8.41 -6.06
C ALA A 64 -17.53 7.86 -5.02
N ALA A 65 -16.24 7.82 -5.33
CA ALA A 65 -15.20 7.42 -4.39
C ALA A 65 -15.10 8.40 -3.20
N HIS A 66 -15.20 9.70 -3.43
CA HIS A 66 -15.22 10.69 -2.35
C HIS A 66 -16.45 10.54 -1.46
N ALA A 67 -17.63 10.37 -2.05
CA ALA A 67 -18.85 10.14 -1.29
C ALA A 67 -18.76 8.86 -0.43
N LEU A 68 -18.15 7.79 -0.97
CA LEU A 68 -17.91 6.56 -0.23
C LEU A 68 -16.91 6.77 0.92
N VAL A 69 -15.82 7.49 0.70
CA VAL A 69 -14.84 7.81 1.76
C VAL A 69 -15.49 8.63 2.88
N GLU A 70 -16.30 9.64 2.55
CA GLU A 70 -17.02 10.45 3.54
C GLU A 70 -17.98 9.60 4.38
N ARG A 71 -18.73 8.69 3.74
CA ARG A 71 -19.60 7.73 4.43
C ARG A 71 -18.81 6.82 5.37
N LEU A 72 -17.74 6.19 4.87
CA LEU A 72 -16.92 5.28 5.66
C LEU A 72 -16.24 6.00 6.84
N ALA A 73 -15.80 7.23 6.64
CA ALA A 73 -15.25 8.06 7.69
C ALA A 73 -16.29 8.36 8.78
N ALA A 74 -17.51 8.74 8.38
CA ALA A 74 -18.60 8.98 9.32
C ALA A 74 -18.97 7.71 10.11
N TYR A 75 -19.02 6.55 9.46
CA TYR A 75 -19.27 5.26 10.12
C TYR A 75 -18.15 4.88 11.10
N LEU A 76 -16.89 4.91 10.66
CA LEU A 76 -15.72 4.64 11.50
C LEU A 76 -15.67 5.57 12.72
N GLY A 77 -15.85 6.87 12.51
CA GLY A 77 -15.74 7.88 13.54
C GLY A 77 -16.93 7.93 14.50
N GLY A 78 -18.14 7.72 13.99
CA GLY A 78 -19.38 7.77 14.75
C GLY A 78 -19.68 6.46 15.48
N GLU A 79 -19.87 5.40 14.72
CA GLU A 79 -20.31 4.09 15.23
C GLU A 79 -19.16 3.33 15.89
N LEU A 80 -18.01 3.23 15.21
CA LEU A 80 -16.86 2.47 15.71
C LEU A 80 -15.93 3.29 16.60
N ARG A 81 -16.17 4.60 16.70
CA ARG A 81 -15.34 5.56 17.46
C ARG A 81 -13.84 5.51 17.13
N VAL A 82 -13.51 5.16 15.89
CA VAL A 82 -12.14 5.17 15.36
C VAL A 82 -11.88 6.50 14.66
N PRO A 83 -10.88 7.30 15.10
CA PRO A 83 -10.51 8.50 14.36
C PRO A 83 -10.05 8.15 12.95
N THR A 84 -10.49 8.98 12.00
CA THR A 84 -10.10 8.86 10.61
C THR A 84 -9.26 10.04 10.18
N VAL A 85 -8.14 9.77 9.52
CA VAL A 85 -7.24 10.78 8.95
C VAL A 85 -7.35 10.72 7.43
N ALA A 86 -7.60 11.86 6.80
CA ALA A 86 -7.70 11.94 5.35
C ALA A 86 -6.33 11.81 4.67
N TYR A 87 -6.26 11.11 3.55
CA TYR A 87 -5.09 11.10 2.67
C TYR A 87 -5.48 11.08 1.19
N GLY A 88 -4.52 11.37 0.32
CA GLY A 88 -4.72 11.30 -1.13
C GLY A 88 -5.31 12.59 -1.70
N GLN A 89 -6.24 12.45 -2.64
CA GLN A 89 -6.81 13.55 -3.40
C GLN A 89 -7.96 14.24 -2.64
N GLN A 90 -8.13 15.52 -2.89
CA GLN A 90 -9.35 16.29 -2.61
C GLN A 90 -10.35 16.14 -3.77
N ARG A 91 -11.59 16.59 -3.56
CA ARG A 91 -12.66 16.54 -4.58
C ARG A 91 -12.31 17.29 -5.86
N ASP A 92 -11.55 18.38 -5.77
CA ASP A 92 -11.08 19.14 -6.94
C ASP A 92 -9.89 18.48 -7.67
N GLY A 93 -9.42 17.32 -7.19
CA GLY A 93 -8.29 16.58 -7.72
C GLY A 93 -6.92 17.05 -7.22
N SER A 94 -6.86 18.09 -6.40
CA SER A 94 -5.62 18.51 -5.73
C SER A 94 -5.20 17.50 -4.65
N MET A 95 -3.93 17.48 -4.28
CA MET A 95 -3.45 16.57 -3.23
C MET A 95 -3.56 17.25 -1.86
N LEU A 96 -4.02 16.52 -0.83
CA LEU A 96 -4.01 17.01 0.55
C LEU A 96 -2.58 17.38 1.01
N ALA A 97 -2.44 18.31 1.95
CA ALA A 97 -1.12 18.65 2.51
C ALA A 97 -0.44 17.43 3.17
N ASN A 98 -1.24 16.58 3.83
CA ASN A 98 -0.81 15.29 4.40
C ASN A 98 -0.74 14.15 3.36
N ALA A 99 -0.98 14.43 2.08
CA ALA A 99 -1.01 13.43 1.01
C ALA A 99 0.35 12.92 0.57
N SER A 100 1.45 13.36 1.19
CA SER A 100 2.79 12.96 0.75
C SER A 100 2.88 11.44 0.62
N PHE A 101 2.31 10.68 1.56
CA PHE A 101 1.95 9.24 1.48
C PHE A 101 1.46 8.76 2.86
N THR A 102 0.75 7.63 2.94
CA THR A 102 0.21 7.08 4.20
C THR A 102 1.28 6.76 5.26
N GLY A 103 2.54 6.56 4.86
CA GLY A 103 3.65 6.37 5.81
C GLY A 103 4.09 7.68 6.48
N ALA A 104 3.80 8.85 5.90
CA ALA A 104 3.97 10.12 6.60
C ALA A 104 2.98 10.23 7.76
N VAL A 105 1.75 9.74 7.58
CA VAL A 105 0.75 9.69 8.65
C VAL A 105 1.17 8.69 9.73
N ARG A 106 1.60 7.47 9.37
CA ARG A 106 1.98 6.40 10.32
C ARG A 106 3.38 6.52 10.91
N ARG A 107 4.10 7.61 10.62
CA ARG A 107 5.49 7.79 11.06
C ARG A 107 5.57 7.75 12.59
N GLY A 108 6.46 6.90 13.10
CA GLY A 108 6.67 6.74 14.55
C GLY A 108 5.65 5.81 15.24
N GLY A 109 4.78 5.12 14.49
CA GLY A 109 3.84 4.12 15.03
C GLY A 109 2.65 4.72 15.78
N PRO A 110 1.77 3.87 16.35
CA PRO A 110 0.47 4.29 16.88
C PRO A 110 0.53 5.39 17.96
N ALA A 111 1.51 5.34 18.86
CA ALA A 111 1.69 6.35 19.91
C ALA A 111 1.99 7.74 19.33
N THR A 112 2.92 7.81 18.37
CA THR A 112 3.26 9.08 17.69
C THR A 112 2.07 9.62 16.91
N VAL A 113 1.28 8.76 16.27
CA VAL A 113 0.07 9.19 15.54
C VAL A 113 -0.95 9.83 16.48
N ALA A 114 -1.15 9.27 17.67
CA ALA A 114 -2.05 9.81 18.69
C ALA A 114 -1.63 11.22 19.15
N GLU A 115 -0.34 11.44 19.38
CA GLU A 115 0.22 12.75 19.74
C GLU A 115 0.02 13.78 18.62
N ARG A 116 0.24 13.37 17.37
CA ARG A 116 0.09 14.23 16.19
C ARG A 116 -1.36 14.63 15.92
N ILE A 117 -2.32 13.76 16.23
CA ILE A 117 -3.76 14.12 16.23
C ILE A 117 -4.06 15.11 17.36
N THR A 118 -3.55 14.85 18.57
CA THR A 118 -3.81 15.68 19.75
C THR A 118 -3.25 17.10 19.59
N SER A 119 -2.07 17.22 18.98
CA SER A 119 -1.42 18.50 18.66
C SER A 119 -2.04 19.27 17.50
N GLY A 120 -2.95 18.63 16.73
CA GLY A 120 -3.57 19.22 15.55
C GLY A 120 -2.72 19.19 14.28
N GLU A 121 -1.56 18.52 14.30
CA GLU A 121 -0.76 18.30 13.09
C GLU A 121 -1.50 17.41 12.08
N LEU A 122 -2.15 16.36 12.57
CA LEU A 122 -3.01 15.49 11.76
C LEU A 122 -4.47 15.89 11.93
N GLU A 123 -5.03 16.48 10.87
CA GLU A 123 -6.45 16.81 10.82
C GLU A 123 -7.30 15.53 10.65
N LEU A 124 -8.34 15.43 11.48
CA LEU A 124 -9.29 14.33 11.41
C LEU A 124 -10.39 14.63 10.39
N LEU A 125 -10.72 13.63 9.59
CA LEU A 125 -11.90 13.66 8.74
C LEU A 125 -13.18 13.41 9.54
N ALA A 126 -13.12 12.46 10.48
CA ALA A 126 -14.21 12.12 11.38
C ALA A 126 -13.71 11.37 12.62
N GLY A 127 -14.54 11.34 13.68
CA GLY A 127 -14.29 10.58 14.90
C GLY A 127 -13.65 11.38 16.04
N PRO A 128 -13.37 10.72 17.19
CA PRO A 128 -12.84 11.37 18.38
C PRO A 128 -11.38 11.79 18.21
N ARG A 129 -10.92 12.83 18.93
CA ARG A 129 -9.50 13.25 18.90
C ARG A 129 -8.53 12.23 19.49
N ALA A 130 -9.00 11.38 20.40
CA ALA A 130 -8.17 10.31 20.96
C ALA A 130 -8.19 9.09 20.01
N PRO A 131 -7.05 8.38 19.84
CA PRO A 131 -7.03 7.10 19.14
C PRO A 131 -7.96 6.09 19.81
N HIS A 132 -8.49 5.14 19.04
CA HIS A 132 -9.21 4.02 19.61
C HIS A 132 -8.23 3.13 20.40
N PRO A 133 -8.58 2.66 21.62
CA PRO A 133 -7.64 1.95 22.50
C PRO A 133 -6.95 0.74 21.85
N THR A 134 -7.70 -0.11 21.16
CA THR A 134 -7.19 -1.32 20.48
C THR A 134 -7.06 -1.16 18.98
N ALA A 135 -8.00 -0.49 18.31
CA ALA A 135 -7.99 -0.30 16.86
C ALA A 135 -7.13 0.86 16.34
N GLY A 136 -6.69 1.80 17.18
CA GLY A 136 -5.84 2.92 16.76
C GLY A 136 -6.57 3.94 15.90
N VAL A 137 -6.03 4.22 14.72
CA VAL A 137 -6.57 5.19 13.76
C VAL A 137 -6.69 4.57 12.37
N THR A 138 -7.67 5.01 11.57
CA THR A 138 -7.79 4.56 10.18
C THR A 138 -7.47 5.70 9.22
N ILE A 139 -6.61 5.43 8.25
CA ILE A 139 -6.30 6.38 7.19
C ILE A 139 -7.23 6.13 6.01
N VAL A 140 -8.07 7.10 5.67
CA VAL A 140 -9.08 6.97 4.61
C VAL A 140 -8.84 7.99 3.51
N GLY A 141 -9.14 7.65 2.26
CA GLY A 141 -8.86 8.58 1.19
C GLY A 141 -9.16 8.09 -0.21
N VAL A 142 -9.29 9.03 -1.13
CA VAL A 142 -9.38 8.76 -2.56
C VAL A 142 -7.99 8.88 -3.16
N ARG A 143 -7.60 7.93 -4.01
CA ARG A 143 -6.33 8.00 -4.74
C ARG A 143 -6.44 7.37 -6.11
N ASP A 144 -5.42 7.63 -6.94
CA ASP A 144 -5.21 6.88 -8.17
C ASP A 144 -4.78 5.43 -7.88
N VAL A 145 -4.83 4.59 -8.92
CA VAL A 145 -4.35 3.22 -8.86
C VAL A 145 -2.87 3.19 -8.46
N LEU A 146 -2.54 2.30 -7.54
CA LEU A 146 -1.19 2.07 -7.01
C LEU A 146 -0.92 0.58 -7.12
N VAL A 147 0.27 0.21 -7.56
CA VAL A 147 0.72 -1.18 -7.59
C VAL A 147 1.72 -1.41 -6.45
N ALA A 148 1.43 -2.36 -5.58
CA ALA A 148 2.37 -2.82 -4.55
C ALA A 148 3.17 -4.00 -5.12
N PHE A 149 4.49 -3.84 -5.19
CA PHE A 149 5.39 -4.79 -5.82
C PHE A 149 6.64 -4.96 -4.98
N ASN A 150 6.92 -6.20 -4.61
CA ASN A 150 8.03 -6.57 -3.75
C ASN A 150 9.04 -7.42 -4.53
N VAL A 151 10.30 -7.34 -4.15
CA VAL A 151 11.36 -8.21 -4.68
C VAL A 151 12.18 -8.75 -3.51
N ASP A 152 12.23 -10.07 -3.42
CA ASP A 152 12.96 -10.81 -2.39
C ASP A 152 14.41 -11.02 -2.85
N LEU A 153 15.35 -10.80 -1.94
CA LEU A 153 16.79 -10.84 -2.16
C LEU A 153 17.44 -11.88 -1.24
N ALA A 154 18.38 -12.66 -1.76
CA ALA A 154 19.08 -13.73 -1.04
C ALA A 154 20.14 -13.17 -0.07
N THR A 155 19.72 -12.33 0.86
CA THR A 155 20.56 -11.70 1.87
C THR A 155 19.73 -11.42 3.12
N ASP A 156 20.34 -11.47 4.30
CA ASP A 156 19.80 -10.97 5.56
C ASP A 156 20.38 -9.59 5.92
N ASN A 157 21.14 -8.99 5.01
CA ASN A 157 21.80 -7.71 5.23
C ASN A 157 20.84 -6.54 4.94
N LEU A 158 20.27 -5.99 6.00
CA LEU A 158 19.35 -4.88 5.93
C LEU A 158 19.97 -3.60 5.34
N ASP A 159 21.29 -3.40 5.47
CA ASP A 159 21.95 -2.21 4.94
C ASP A 159 22.01 -2.24 3.41
N ILE A 160 22.20 -3.42 2.81
CA ILE A 160 22.13 -3.60 1.35
C ILE A 160 20.72 -3.23 0.85
N VAL A 161 19.68 -3.78 1.48
CA VAL A 161 18.31 -3.56 1.03
C VAL A 161 17.88 -2.10 1.24
N ARG A 162 18.33 -1.47 2.33
CA ARG A 162 18.13 -0.03 2.57
C ARG A 162 18.87 0.82 1.55
N ALA A 163 20.08 0.45 1.14
CA ALA A 163 20.84 1.12 0.09
C ALA A 163 20.11 1.02 -1.26
N ILE A 164 19.63 -0.16 -1.65
CA ILE A 164 18.84 -0.35 -2.88
C ILE A 164 17.58 0.51 -2.84
N ALA A 165 16.82 0.47 -1.73
CA ALA A 165 15.61 1.28 -1.57
C ALA A 165 15.92 2.79 -1.61
N ALA A 166 17.05 3.23 -1.06
CA ALA A 166 17.50 4.61 -1.15
C ALA A 166 17.88 5.01 -2.58
N SER A 167 18.59 4.17 -3.31
CA SER A 167 18.95 4.38 -4.73
C SER A 167 17.71 4.49 -5.61
N ILE A 168 16.67 3.67 -5.38
CA ILE A 168 15.38 3.78 -6.08
C ILE A 168 14.74 5.14 -5.85
N ARG A 169 14.74 5.65 -4.60
CA ARG A 169 14.18 6.96 -4.25
C ARG A 169 15.02 8.13 -4.79
N ALA A 170 16.34 7.98 -4.83
CA ALA A 170 17.28 9.04 -5.21
C ALA A 170 17.37 9.25 -6.73
N ASN A 171 16.99 8.25 -7.54
CA ASN A 171 17.15 8.27 -9.00
C ASN A 171 16.27 9.29 -9.76
N ALA A 172 15.71 10.31 -9.13
CA ALA A 172 14.77 11.26 -9.75
C ALA A 172 15.31 12.07 -10.96
N ALA A 173 16.62 12.01 -11.27
CA ALA A 173 17.28 12.86 -12.26
C ALA A 173 18.12 12.11 -13.33
N THR A 174 18.02 10.78 -13.43
CA THR A 174 18.72 9.97 -14.46
C THR A 174 17.74 9.42 -15.50
N ASN A 175 18.22 8.90 -16.63
CA ASN A 175 17.38 8.16 -17.59
C ASN A 175 16.75 6.88 -16.99
N ASP A 176 17.19 6.47 -15.80
CA ASP A 176 16.63 5.38 -15.00
C ASP A 176 15.77 5.89 -13.84
N ALA A 177 15.28 7.13 -13.93
CA ALA A 177 14.41 7.69 -12.93
C ALA A 177 13.15 6.86 -12.74
N LEU A 178 12.79 6.71 -11.47
CA LEU A 178 11.60 6.02 -10.99
C LEU A 178 10.66 7.01 -10.28
N PRO A 179 10.17 8.09 -10.95
CA PRO A 179 9.27 9.06 -10.35
C PRO A 179 7.97 8.40 -9.87
N GLY A 180 7.56 8.73 -8.65
CA GLY A 180 6.37 8.14 -8.02
C GLY A 180 6.57 6.70 -7.54
N ILE A 181 7.82 6.23 -7.44
CA ILE A 181 8.14 4.99 -6.74
C ILE A 181 8.54 5.30 -5.30
N ARG A 182 7.90 4.62 -4.35
CA ARG A 182 8.35 4.53 -2.97
C ARG A 182 8.95 3.17 -2.76
N ALA A 183 10.04 3.11 -1.99
CA ALA A 183 10.71 1.87 -1.68
C ALA A 183 11.09 1.82 -0.20
N LEU A 184 10.94 0.65 0.42
CA LEU A 184 11.39 0.32 1.78
C LEU A 184 12.13 -1.01 1.73
N GLY A 185 12.99 -1.23 2.73
CA GLY A 185 13.72 -2.48 2.90
C GLY A 185 13.30 -3.16 4.20
N PHE A 186 13.01 -4.45 4.12
CA PHE A 186 12.59 -5.28 5.24
C PHE A 186 13.44 -6.54 5.34
N LEU A 187 13.65 -7.03 6.57
CA LEU A 187 14.08 -8.40 6.80
C LEU A 187 12.84 -9.29 6.93
N LEU A 188 12.94 -10.48 6.36
CA LEU A 188 11.92 -11.51 6.40
C LEU A 188 12.50 -12.67 7.21
N ASP A 189 12.48 -12.51 8.53
CA ASP A 189 13.16 -13.41 9.47
C ASP A 189 12.69 -14.86 9.32
N SER A 190 11.40 -15.07 8.99
CA SER A 190 10.86 -16.42 8.78
C SER A 190 11.53 -17.19 7.64
N ARG A 191 12.18 -16.47 6.71
CA ARG A 191 12.82 -17.02 5.51
C ARG A 191 14.33 -16.77 5.47
N GLY A 192 14.89 -15.97 6.39
CA GLY A 192 16.30 -15.60 6.38
C GLY A 192 16.73 -14.81 5.13
N ILE A 193 15.81 -14.02 4.59
CA ILE A 193 16.02 -13.19 3.39
C ILE A 193 15.58 -11.75 3.67
N ALA A 194 15.81 -10.86 2.71
CA ALA A 194 15.41 -9.48 2.79
C ALA A 194 14.57 -9.10 1.56
N GLN A 195 13.75 -8.06 1.69
CA GLN A 195 12.80 -7.66 0.66
C GLN A 195 12.87 -6.17 0.40
N VAL A 196 12.96 -5.81 -0.88
CA VAL A 196 12.69 -4.45 -1.34
C VAL A 196 11.19 -4.35 -1.63
N SER A 197 10.45 -3.68 -0.76
CA SER A 197 9.03 -3.42 -0.95
C SER A 197 8.81 -2.09 -1.65
N THR A 198 8.03 -2.08 -2.73
CA THR A 198 7.76 -0.86 -3.50
C THR A 198 6.29 -0.56 -3.65
N ASN A 199 5.96 0.73 -3.60
CA ASN A 199 4.67 1.26 -4.02
C ASN A 199 4.87 2.09 -5.27
N ILE A 200 4.20 1.69 -6.35
CA ILE A 200 4.21 2.33 -7.65
C ILE A 200 2.97 3.22 -7.76
N GLU A 201 3.13 4.53 -7.52
CA GLU A 201 2.01 5.48 -7.44
C GLU A 201 1.43 5.83 -8.81
N ARG A 202 2.18 5.61 -9.90
CA ARG A 202 1.77 5.91 -11.29
C ARG A 202 2.05 4.73 -12.23
N PRO A 203 1.32 3.61 -12.08
CA PRO A 203 1.59 2.37 -12.82
C PRO A 203 1.32 2.46 -14.32
N SER A 204 0.60 3.50 -14.78
CA SER A 204 0.43 3.81 -16.21
C SER A 204 1.68 4.43 -16.84
N TYR A 205 2.56 5.04 -16.03
CA TYR A 205 3.81 5.64 -16.48
C TYR A 205 5.00 4.70 -16.26
N ILE A 206 5.11 4.12 -15.06
CA ILE A 206 6.19 3.17 -14.72
C ILE A 206 5.56 1.93 -14.11
N GLY A 207 5.66 0.81 -14.83
CA GLY A 207 5.16 -0.48 -14.38
C GLY A 207 6.16 -1.27 -13.53
N PRO A 208 5.68 -2.35 -12.86
CA PRO A 208 6.52 -3.22 -12.03
C PRO A 208 7.66 -3.88 -12.81
N ALA A 209 7.55 -4.05 -14.14
CA ALA A 209 8.62 -4.57 -14.99
C ALA A 209 9.91 -3.72 -14.91
N LYS A 210 9.80 -2.38 -15.02
CA LYS A 210 10.96 -1.47 -14.94
C LYS A 210 11.53 -1.40 -13.52
N VAL A 211 10.66 -1.50 -12.51
CA VAL A 211 11.08 -1.58 -11.10
C VAL A 211 11.88 -2.87 -10.86
N LEU A 212 11.43 -4.00 -11.39
CA LEU A 212 12.16 -5.27 -11.33
C LEU A 212 13.53 -5.18 -12.01
N ASP A 213 13.60 -4.69 -13.26
CA ASP A 213 14.86 -4.48 -13.97
C ASP A 213 15.85 -3.65 -13.12
N THR A 214 15.35 -2.60 -12.46
CA THR A 214 16.17 -1.71 -11.62
C THR A 214 16.66 -2.42 -10.36
N ILE A 215 15.80 -3.15 -9.66
CA ILE A 215 16.17 -3.88 -8.45
C ILE A 215 17.18 -4.98 -8.78
N VAL A 216 16.98 -5.74 -9.87
CA VAL A 216 17.93 -6.77 -10.29
C VAL A 216 19.31 -6.18 -10.57
N ARG A 217 19.39 -5.04 -11.27
CA ARG A 217 20.66 -4.34 -11.50
C ARG A 217 21.33 -3.91 -10.20
N LEU A 218 20.58 -3.26 -9.31
CA LEU A 218 21.12 -2.78 -8.03
C LEU A 218 21.53 -3.93 -7.10
N ALA A 219 20.80 -5.04 -7.11
CA ALA A 219 21.17 -6.24 -6.35
C ALA A 219 22.49 -6.84 -6.87
N ALA A 220 22.67 -6.87 -8.20
CA ALA A 220 23.93 -7.33 -8.81
C ALA A 220 25.13 -6.45 -8.46
N GLU A 221 24.96 -5.12 -8.33
CA GLU A 221 26.00 -4.20 -7.85
C GLU A 221 26.46 -4.50 -6.40
N HIS A 222 25.61 -5.18 -5.62
CA HIS A 222 25.88 -5.64 -4.28
C HIS A 222 26.20 -7.14 -4.20
N GLU A 223 26.36 -7.83 -5.33
CA GLU A 223 26.61 -9.28 -5.40
C GLU A 223 25.52 -10.12 -4.71
N VAL A 224 24.27 -9.64 -4.73
CA VAL A 224 23.11 -10.32 -4.14
C VAL A 224 22.19 -10.88 -5.22
N GLU A 225 21.79 -12.14 -5.06
CA GLU A 225 20.83 -12.79 -5.96
C GLU A 225 19.39 -12.36 -5.66
N VAL A 226 18.57 -12.26 -6.70
CA VAL A 226 17.13 -12.05 -6.58
C VAL A 226 16.42 -13.39 -6.52
N VAL A 227 15.66 -13.63 -5.44
CA VAL A 227 14.96 -14.90 -5.20
C VAL A 227 13.66 -14.97 -5.98
N GLN A 228 12.83 -13.95 -5.86
CA GLN A 228 11.53 -13.87 -6.52
C GLN A 228 10.99 -12.44 -6.52
N ALA A 229 10.00 -12.21 -7.37
CA ALA A 229 9.18 -11.00 -7.36
C ALA A 229 7.77 -11.32 -6.86
N GLU A 230 7.14 -10.38 -6.17
CA GLU A 230 5.79 -10.54 -5.63
C GLU A 230 4.94 -9.31 -5.98
N LEU A 231 3.84 -9.56 -6.67
CA LEU A 231 2.74 -8.61 -6.81
C LEU A 231 1.74 -8.78 -5.65
N VAL A 232 1.52 -7.71 -4.89
CA VAL A 232 0.62 -7.71 -3.73
C VAL A 232 -0.72 -7.09 -4.12
N GLY A 233 -1.81 -7.86 -3.99
CA GLY A 233 -3.15 -7.42 -4.40
C GLY A 233 -3.26 -7.28 -5.93
N LEU A 234 -4.28 -6.56 -6.41
CA LEU A 234 -4.51 -6.42 -7.86
C LEU A 234 -3.63 -5.33 -8.50
N ALA A 235 -3.39 -5.48 -9.81
CA ALA A 235 -2.74 -4.48 -10.63
C ALA A 235 -3.48 -4.28 -11.96
N PRO A 236 -3.31 -3.13 -12.64
CA PRO A 236 -3.86 -2.93 -13.98
C PRO A 236 -3.38 -4.03 -14.93
N GLY A 237 -4.30 -4.59 -15.73
CA GLY A 237 -3.98 -5.66 -16.68
C GLY A 237 -2.86 -5.30 -17.67
N THR A 238 -2.74 -4.01 -18.02
CA THR A 238 -1.67 -3.46 -18.87
C THR A 238 -0.27 -3.65 -18.30
N THR A 239 -0.13 -3.86 -16.99
CA THR A 239 1.17 -4.09 -16.34
C THR A 239 1.59 -5.57 -16.29
N ILE A 240 0.65 -6.49 -16.50
CA ILE A 240 0.87 -7.92 -16.24
C ILE A 240 1.73 -8.58 -17.32
N ALA A 241 1.42 -8.37 -18.61
CA ALA A 241 2.21 -8.95 -19.68
C ALA A 241 3.67 -8.43 -19.70
N PRO A 242 3.94 -7.12 -19.52
CA PRO A 242 5.30 -6.61 -19.35
C PRO A 242 6.02 -7.21 -18.15
N LEU A 243 5.33 -7.36 -17.00
CA LEU A 243 5.92 -7.96 -15.80
C LEU A 243 6.33 -9.41 -16.05
N ARG A 244 5.44 -10.22 -16.62
CA ARG A 244 5.75 -11.62 -16.98
C ARG A 244 6.94 -11.72 -17.93
N TYR A 245 6.97 -10.87 -18.95
CA TYR A 245 8.10 -10.82 -19.88
C TYR A 245 9.42 -10.49 -19.17
N ALA A 246 9.42 -9.48 -18.27
CA ALA A 246 10.61 -9.13 -17.49
C ALA A 246 11.07 -10.27 -16.58
N CYS A 247 10.14 -10.93 -15.89
CA CYS A 247 10.42 -12.10 -15.04
C CYS A 247 11.12 -13.21 -15.83
N THR A 248 10.57 -13.60 -17.00
CA THR A 248 11.19 -14.60 -17.88
C THR A 248 12.57 -14.17 -18.37
N ARG A 249 12.71 -12.91 -18.82
CA ARG A 249 13.97 -12.38 -19.36
C ARG A 249 15.08 -12.31 -18.30
N LEU A 250 14.72 -11.99 -17.06
CA LEU A 250 15.65 -11.84 -15.94
C LEU A 250 15.87 -13.15 -15.16
N GLY A 251 15.10 -14.21 -15.46
CA GLY A 251 15.15 -15.46 -14.71
C GLY A 251 14.59 -15.35 -13.28
N VAL A 252 13.74 -14.35 -13.00
CA VAL A 252 13.17 -14.12 -11.67
C VAL A 252 11.75 -14.69 -11.62
N PRO A 253 11.44 -15.67 -10.77
CA PRO A 253 10.10 -16.22 -10.66
C PRO A 253 9.15 -15.23 -9.95
N LEU A 254 7.86 -15.31 -10.29
CA LEU A 254 6.79 -14.65 -9.50
C LEU A 254 6.37 -15.56 -8.35
N SER A 255 6.18 -14.98 -7.17
CA SER A 255 5.73 -15.70 -5.98
C SER A 255 4.35 -16.34 -6.19
N ALA A 256 4.10 -17.46 -5.52
CA ALA A 256 2.77 -18.09 -5.51
C ALA A 256 1.68 -17.14 -4.98
N ALA A 257 2.03 -16.24 -4.07
CA ALA A 257 1.11 -15.22 -3.53
C ALA A 257 0.60 -14.24 -4.60
N SER A 258 1.33 -14.09 -5.72
CA SER A 258 0.92 -13.25 -6.85
C SER A 258 -0.10 -13.91 -7.78
N GLN A 259 -0.28 -15.24 -7.68
CA GLN A 259 -1.10 -16.00 -8.61
C GLN A 259 -2.58 -15.52 -8.67
N PRO A 260 -3.27 -15.26 -7.55
CA PRO A 260 -4.64 -14.75 -7.59
C PRO A 260 -4.76 -13.42 -8.36
N SER A 261 -3.76 -12.55 -8.22
CA SER A 261 -3.72 -11.27 -8.92
C SER A 261 -3.51 -11.42 -10.42
N LEU A 262 -2.67 -12.38 -10.82
CA LEU A 262 -2.45 -12.72 -12.21
C LEU A 262 -3.71 -13.33 -12.85
N ASP A 263 -4.41 -14.20 -12.13
CA ASP A 263 -5.63 -14.85 -12.60
C ASP A 263 -6.79 -13.87 -12.73
N ALA A 264 -6.95 -12.97 -11.76
CA ALA A 264 -7.95 -11.90 -11.81
C ALA A 264 -7.77 -10.99 -13.02
N ALA A 265 -6.52 -10.65 -13.38
CA ALA A 265 -6.24 -9.84 -14.57
C ALA A 265 -6.61 -10.56 -15.88
N VAL A 266 -6.49 -11.88 -15.94
CA VAL A 266 -6.91 -12.69 -17.09
C VAL A 266 -8.44 -12.80 -17.17
N GLY A 267 -9.12 -12.87 -16.02
CA GLY A 267 -10.59 -12.91 -15.94
C GLY A 267 -11.26 -11.63 -16.44
N LEU A 268 -10.73 -10.46 -16.07
CA LEU A 268 -11.27 -9.15 -16.47
C LEU A 268 -11.06 -8.79 -17.95
N LEU A 269 -10.14 -9.47 -18.65
CA LEU A 269 -9.94 -9.32 -20.10
C LEU A 269 -10.88 -10.20 -20.94
N ARG A 270 -11.66 -11.09 -20.30
CA ARG A 270 -12.54 -12.06 -20.96
C ARG A 270 -14.04 -11.80 -20.74
N GLY A 271 -14.40 -10.80 -19.94
CA GLY A 271 -15.79 -10.35 -19.71
C GLY A 271 -15.99 -8.95 -20.26
#